data_AF-A0A645EXC4-F1
#
_entry.id   AF-A0A645EXC4-F1
#
_cell.length_a   1.000
_cell.length_b   1.000
_cell.length_c   1.000
_cell.angle_alpha   90.00
_cell.angle_beta   90.00
_cell.angle_gamma   90.00
#
_symmetry.space_group_name_H-M   'P 1'
#
loop_
_entity.id
_entity.type
_entity.pdbx_description
1 polymer ?
#
loop_
_entity_poly.entity_id
_entity_poly.type
_entity_poly.pdbx_seq_one_letter_code
_entity_poly.pdbx_strand_id
1 'polypeptide(L)'
;MLIVETYVALLPYPNQSKLVHNYIHDFLCKVDQEDIAIKYDLKPFEITTQSIDRTFIDKVFAICDYYMDNKVDKHSRHLYDINKIYNSGDLSNNDELHKLITDVKESRKILDVCPSAKDGININDILKKIVLENAYEDDYGVITEKILFSPLEYSEAIKTIKEIINSGLFLDI
;
A
#
# COMPACT_ATOMS: atom_id res chain seq x y z
N MET A 1 -7.73 19.90 22.44
CA MET A 1 -7.66 20.40 21.04
C MET A 1 -6.94 19.33 20.24
N LEU A 2 -7.66 18.59 19.40
CA LEU A 2 -7.07 17.62 18.47
C LEU A 2 -6.62 18.42 17.25
N ILE A 3 -5.30 18.56 17.05
CA ILE A 3 -4.76 19.18 15.84
C ILE A 3 -4.54 18.03 14.85
N VAL A 4 -5.30 18.03 13.76
CA VAL A 4 -5.10 17.12 12.64
C VAL A 4 -4.34 17.88 11.57
N GLU A 5 -3.07 17.57 11.39
CA GLU A 5 -2.24 18.14 10.34
C GLU A 5 -2.44 17.31 9.07
N THR A 6 -3.17 17.85 8.09
CA THR A 6 -3.42 17.16 6.82
C THR A 6 -2.49 17.70 5.73
N TYR A 7 -1.46 16.94 5.37
CA TYR A 7 -0.67 17.18 4.18
C TYR A 7 -1.31 16.44 2.99
N VAL A 8 -2.10 17.15 2.17
CA VAL A 8 -2.70 16.58 0.95
C VAL A 8 -1.88 17.04 -0.26
N ALA A 9 -0.78 16.33 -0.54
CA ALA A 9 -0.03 16.54 -1.79
C ALA A 9 -0.66 15.79 -2.98
N LEU A 10 -1.36 14.68 -2.73
CA LEU A 10 -2.02 13.87 -3.75
C LEU A 10 -3.44 13.55 -3.32
N LEU A 11 -4.39 13.69 -4.23
CA LEU A 11 -5.76 13.26 -4.01
C LEU A 11 -5.80 11.72 -3.96
N PRO A 12 -6.35 11.10 -2.90
CA PRO A 12 -6.45 9.65 -2.78
C PRO A 12 -7.64 9.14 -3.59
N TYR A 13 -7.52 9.17 -4.92
CA TYR A 13 -8.51 8.63 -5.87
C TYR A 13 -7.99 7.34 -6.53
N PRO A 14 -8.89 6.41 -6.91
CA PRO A 14 -10.30 6.39 -6.53
C PRO A 14 -10.49 6.05 -5.05
N ASN A 15 -11.66 6.40 -4.52
CA ASN A 15 -12.08 6.07 -3.16
C ASN A 15 -13.27 5.09 -3.20
N GLN A 16 -13.51 4.43 -2.07
CA GLN A 16 -14.58 3.45 -1.89
C GLN A 16 -15.22 3.62 -0.52
N SER A 17 -16.53 3.42 -0.42
CA SER A 17 -17.22 3.32 0.87
C SER A 17 -16.97 1.93 1.44
N LYS A 18 -16.54 1.86 2.70
CA LYS A 18 -16.42 0.60 3.45
C LYS A 18 -17.22 0.71 4.75
N LEU A 19 -18.01 -0.31 5.01
CA LEU A 19 -18.61 -0.52 6.33
C LEU A 19 -17.52 -0.98 7.29
N VAL A 20 -17.29 -0.22 8.36
CA VAL A 20 -16.30 -0.56 9.37
C VAL A 20 -16.96 -0.92 10.69
N HIS A 21 -16.37 -1.92 11.33
CA HIS A 21 -16.73 -2.38 12.66
C HIS A 21 -15.67 -1.90 13.65
N ASN A 22 -16.08 -1.56 14.87
CA ASN A 22 -15.13 -1.34 15.95
C ASN A 22 -15.03 -2.60 16.81
N TYR A 23 -13.86 -2.81 17.42
CA TYR A 23 -13.59 -4.01 18.22
C TYR A 23 -14.57 -4.20 19.38
N ILE A 24 -15.06 -3.09 19.96
CA ILE A 24 -16.01 -3.12 21.09
C ILE A 24 -17.36 -3.66 20.60
N HIS A 25 -17.85 -3.20 19.45
CA HIS A 25 -19.05 -3.73 18.80
C HIS A 25 -18.94 -5.23 18.57
N ASP A 26 -17.87 -5.68 17.93
CA ASP A 26 -17.69 -7.10 17.60
C ASP A 26 -17.61 -7.96 18.87
N PHE A 27 -17.02 -7.43 19.94
CA PHE A 27 -17.02 -8.07 21.25
C PHE A 27 -18.43 -8.14 21.85
N LEU A 28 -19.18 -7.03 21.85
CA LEU A 28 -20.54 -6.95 22.39
C LEU A 28 -21.51 -7.90 21.64
N CYS A 29 -21.40 -7.99 20.31
CA CYS A 29 -22.15 -8.97 19.53
C CYS A 29 -21.81 -10.40 19.91
N LYS A 30 -20.54 -10.71 20.21
CA LYS A 30 -20.12 -12.06 20.65
C LYS A 30 -20.64 -12.47 22.02
N VAL A 31 -20.96 -11.51 22.89
CA VAL A 31 -21.49 -11.76 24.23
C VAL A 31 -23.00 -11.48 24.33
N ASP A 32 -23.70 -11.38 23.20
CA ASP A 32 -25.13 -11.11 23.10
C ASP A 32 -25.59 -9.81 23.80
N GLN A 33 -24.74 -8.77 23.80
CA GLN A 33 -25.00 -7.44 24.40
C GLN A 33 -25.06 -6.33 23.35
N GLU A 34 -25.74 -6.56 22.23
CA GLU A 34 -25.88 -5.56 21.15
C GLU A 34 -26.69 -4.32 21.58
N ASP A 35 -27.54 -4.44 22.60
CA ASP A 35 -28.26 -3.32 23.20
C ASP A 35 -27.32 -2.25 23.76
N ILE A 36 -26.16 -2.67 24.30
CA ILE A 36 -25.08 -1.77 24.72
C ILE A 36 -24.47 -1.06 23.51
N ALA A 37 -24.24 -1.79 22.40
CA ALA A 37 -23.70 -1.20 21.19
C ALA A 37 -24.65 -0.14 20.60
N ILE A 38 -25.96 -0.37 20.65
CA ILE A 38 -26.98 0.62 20.28
C ILE A 38 -26.91 1.84 21.21
N LYS A 39 -26.90 1.60 22.52
CA LYS A 39 -26.93 2.67 23.54
C LYS A 39 -25.76 3.65 23.41
N TYR A 40 -24.59 3.15 23.00
CA TYR A 40 -23.37 3.94 22.88
C TYR A 40 -22.96 4.27 21.44
N ASP A 41 -23.86 4.06 20.47
CA ASP A 41 -23.62 4.35 19.05
C ASP A 41 -22.35 3.67 18.51
N LEU A 42 -22.14 2.42 18.93
CA LEU A 42 -21.02 1.59 18.51
C LEU A 42 -21.37 0.75 17.28
N LYS A 43 -22.48 1.02 16.60
CA LYS A 43 -22.86 0.26 15.42
C LYS A 43 -21.86 0.47 14.27
N PRO A 44 -21.76 -0.49 13.33
CA PRO A 44 -20.94 -0.32 12.16
C PRO A 44 -21.38 0.92 11.37
N PHE A 45 -20.42 1.65 10.84
CA PHE A 45 -20.67 2.87 10.08
C PHE A 45 -19.84 2.90 8.81
N GLU A 46 -20.28 3.68 7.83
CA GLU A 46 -19.56 3.81 6.57
C GLU A 46 -18.43 4.84 6.68
N ILE A 47 -17.27 4.49 6.13
CA ILE A 47 -16.17 5.42 5.92
C ILE A 47 -15.72 5.40 4.46
N THR A 48 -15.32 6.57 3.97
CA THR A 48 -14.66 6.67 2.67
C THR A 48 -13.17 6.36 2.84
N THR A 49 -12.69 5.34 2.13
CA THR A 49 -11.29 4.90 2.14
C THR A 49 -10.70 4.95 0.74
N GLN A 50 -9.39 5.04 0.63
CA GLN A 50 -8.70 4.88 -0.64
C GLN A 50 -8.96 3.46 -1.19
N SER A 51 -9.05 3.31 -2.51
CA SER A 51 -9.20 1.99 -3.12
C SER A 51 -7.97 1.11 -2.85
N ILE A 52 -8.18 -0.20 -2.90
CA ILE A 52 -7.09 -1.16 -2.69
C ILE A 52 -6.08 -1.10 -3.84
N ASP A 53 -6.56 -0.93 -5.09
CA ASP A 53 -5.71 -0.72 -6.26
C ASP A 53 -4.81 0.49 -6.10
N ARG A 54 -5.40 1.62 -5.68
CA ARG A 54 -4.64 2.84 -5.48
C ARG A 54 -3.61 2.69 -4.37
N THR A 55 -3.99 2.02 -3.27
CA THR A 55 -3.07 1.71 -2.17
C THR A 55 -1.90 0.86 -2.67
N PHE A 56 -2.16 -0.19 -3.46
CA PHE A 56 -1.13 -1.03 -4.07
C PHE A 56 -0.16 -0.21 -4.92
N ILE A 57 -0.69 0.61 -5.82
CA ILE A 57 0.10 1.46 -6.71
C ILE A 57 0.96 2.43 -5.91
N ASP A 58 0.39 3.12 -4.92
CA ASP A 58 1.13 4.07 -4.08
C ASP A 58 2.27 3.39 -3.32
N LYS A 59 2.10 2.14 -2.88
CA LYS A 59 3.15 1.36 -2.19
C LYS A 59 4.27 0.94 -3.15
N VAL A 60 3.94 0.54 -4.38
CA VAL A 60 4.94 0.22 -5.41
C VAL A 60 5.76 1.45 -5.77
N PHE A 61 5.11 2.59 -6.02
CA PHE A 61 5.84 3.84 -6.26
C PHE A 61 6.67 4.27 -5.04
N ALA A 62 6.17 4.08 -3.81
CA ALA A 62 6.90 4.43 -2.60
C ALA A 62 8.23 3.68 -2.47
N ILE A 63 8.26 2.35 -2.68
CA ILE A 63 9.53 1.60 -2.64
C ILE A 63 10.49 2.04 -3.75
N CYS A 64 9.98 2.42 -4.92
CA CYS A 64 10.82 2.96 -5.99
C CYS A 64 11.38 4.34 -5.62
N ASP A 65 10.54 5.25 -5.11
CA ASP A 65 10.92 6.59 -4.70
C ASP A 65 11.97 6.56 -3.58
N TYR A 66 11.73 5.78 -2.53
CA TYR A 66 12.66 5.65 -1.40
C TYR A 66 13.99 5.04 -1.81
N TYR A 67 13.97 4.04 -2.70
CA TYR A 67 15.20 3.47 -3.25
C TYR A 67 15.99 4.52 -4.05
N MET A 68 15.35 5.26 -4.95
CA MET A 68 16.00 6.30 -5.75
C MET A 68 16.59 7.44 -4.89
N ASP A 69 15.94 7.75 -3.78
CA ASP A 69 16.38 8.76 -2.82
C ASP A 69 17.46 8.26 -1.84
N ASN A 70 17.85 6.98 -1.90
CA ASN A 70 18.71 6.30 -0.91
C ASN A 70 18.16 6.38 0.53
N LYS A 71 16.83 6.27 0.68
CA LYS A 71 16.09 6.32 1.96
C LYS A 71 15.37 5.00 2.20
N VAL A 72 16.09 3.89 2.11
CA VAL A 72 15.49 2.55 2.28
C VAL A 72 15.14 2.23 3.74
N ASP A 73 15.84 2.86 4.69
CA ASP A 73 15.65 2.67 6.13
C ASP A 73 14.23 3.03 6.59
N LYS A 74 13.62 2.17 7.41
CA LYS A 74 12.27 2.26 7.98
C LYS A 74 11.13 2.19 6.96
N HIS A 75 11.43 1.87 5.71
CA HIS A 75 10.45 1.85 4.61
C HIS A 75 10.22 0.43 4.03
N SER A 76 10.94 -0.59 4.51
CA SER A 76 10.80 -1.98 4.03
C SER A 76 9.42 -2.60 4.29
N ARG A 77 8.62 -2.10 5.26
CA ARG A 77 7.25 -2.57 5.52
C ARG A 77 6.35 -2.49 4.28
N HIS A 78 6.63 -1.58 3.35
CA HIS A 78 5.88 -1.51 2.10
C HIS A 78 5.98 -2.81 1.27
N LEU A 79 7.08 -3.56 1.36
CA LEU A 79 7.18 -4.87 0.72
C LEU A 79 6.16 -5.88 1.30
N TYR A 80 5.97 -5.86 2.61
CA TYR A 80 4.95 -6.66 3.27
C TYR A 80 3.54 -6.24 2.84
N ASP A 81 3.25 -4.93 2.84
CA ASP A 81 1.95 -4.41 2.42
C ASP A 81 1.64 -4.81 0.96
N ILE A 82 2.62 -4.67 0.05
CA ILE A 82 2.51 -5.07 -1.35
C ILE A 82 2.20 -6.56 -1.45
N ASN A 83 2.92 -7.42 -0.72
CA ASN A 83 2.65 -8.86 -0.69
C ASN A 83 1.22 -9.17 -0.23
N LYS A 84 0.73 -8.54 0.84
CA LYS A 84 -0.62 -8.80 1.34
C LYS A 84 -1.69 -8.35 0.36
N ILE A 85 -1.52 -7.19 -0.26
CA ILE A 85 -2.49 -6.66 -1.22
C ILE A 85 -2.48 -7.49 -2.52
N TYR A 86 -1.30 -7.75 -3.07
CA TYR A 86 -1.16 -8.49 -4.34
C TYR A 86 -1.78 -9.89 -4.25
N ASN A 87 -1.67 -10.55 -3.09
CA ASN A 87 -2.19 -11.90 -2.87
C ASN A 87 -3.61 -11.94 -2.30
N SER A 88 -4.28 -10.80 -2.05
CA SER A 88 -5.63 -10.82 -1.46
C SER A 88 -6.72 -11.20 -2.45
N GLY A 89 -6.46 -11.04 -3.75
CA GLY A 89 -7.45 -11.24 -4.81
C GLY A 89 -8.41 -10.05 -4.99
N ASP A 90 -8.17 -8.93 -4.29
CA ASP A 90 -9.05 -7.76 -4.33
C ASP A 90 -8.65 -6.72 -5.40
N LEU A 91 -7.55 -6.97 -6.13
CA LEU A 91 -7.10 -6.07 -7.20
C LEU A 91 -8.03 -6.15 -8.41
N SER A 92 -8.30 -5.01 -9.01
CA SER A 92 -9.00 -4.92 -10.30
C SER A 92 -8.26 -5.69 -11.41
N ASN A 93 -8.96 -5.94 -12.52
CA ASN A 93 -8.36 -6.55 -13.69
C ASN A 93 -7.21 -5.70 -14.26
N ASN A 94 -6.32 -6.34 -15.03
CA ASN A 94 -5.09 -5.69 -15.51
C ASN A 94 -5.33 -4.41 -16.31
N ASP A 95 -6.39 -4.32 -17.12
CA ASP A 95 -6.65 -3.14 -17.96
C ASP A 95 -7.06 -1.93 -17.10
N GLU A 96 -7.93 -2.13 -16.12
CA GLU A 96 -8.32 -1.10 -15.16
C GLU A 96 -7.14 -0.66 -14.30
N LEU A 97 -6.34 -1.63 -13.84
CA LEU A 97 -5.19 -1.37 -13.00
C LEU A 97 -4.09 -0.62 -13.77
N HIS A 98 -3.81 -0.99 -15.02
CA HIS A 98 -2.85 -0.32 -15.90
C HIS A 98 -3.25 1.13 -16.19
N LYS A 99 -4.54 1.37 -16.48
CA LYS A 99 -5.07 2.72 -16.62
C LYS A 99 -4.87 3.55 -15.34
N LEU A 100 -5.20 2.98 -14.18
CA LEU A 100 -5.03 3.68 -12.91
C LEU A 100 -3.55 3.95 -12.60
N ILE A 101 -2.64 3.03 -12.93
CA ILE A 101 -1.19 3.24 -12.77
C ILE A 101 -0.74 4.45 -13.60
N THR A 102 -1.21 4.56 -14.84
CA THR A 102 -0.90 5.69 -15.73
C THR A 102 -1.39 7.01 -15.13
N ASP A 103 -2.65 7.06 -14.69
CA ASP A 103 -3.25 8.25 -14.08
C ASP A 103 -2.49 8.65 -12.80
N VAL A 104 -2.12 7.68 -11.96
CA VAL A 104 -1.36 7.92 -10.73
C VAL A 104 0.04 8.43 -11.05
N LYS A 105 0.74 7.84 -12.02
CA LYS A 105 2.07 8.30 -12.45
C LYS A 105 2.04 9.77 -12.88
N GLU A 106 1.09 10.14 -13.74
CA GLU A 106 0.94 11.52 -14.19
C GLU A 106 0.64 12.48 -13.02
N SER A 107 -0.19 12.07 -12.06
CA SER A 107 -0.45 12.88 -10.87
C SER A 107 0.78 13.07 -9.97
N ARG A 108 1.67 12.07 -9.91
CA ARG A 108 2.90 12.09 -9.09
C ARG A 108 4.04 12.84 -9.77
N LYS A 109 4.07 12.87 -11.11
CA LYS A 109 5.14 13.46 -11.92
C LYS A 109 5.45 14.92 -11.58
N ILE A 110 4.44 15.71 -11.21
CA ILE A 110 4.61 17.12 -10.85
C ILE A 110 5.31 17.33 -9.49
N LEU A 111 5.43 16.29 -8.66
CA LEU A 111 5.99 16.37 -7.32
C LEU A 111 7.47 15.98 -7.34
N ASP A 112 8.32 16.79 -6.72
CA ASP A 112 9.77 16.51 -6.64
C ASP A 112 10.08 15.32 -5.74
N VAL A 113 9.21 15.04 -4.77
CA VAL A 113 9.30 13.90 -3.86
C VAL A 113 8.92 12.56 -4.49
N CYS A 114 8.54 12.55 -5.78
CA CYS A 114 8.19 11.34 -6.53
C CYS A 114 9.13 11.14 -7.73
N PRO A 115 10.43 10.89 -7.50
CA PRO A 115 11.42 10.74 -8.58
C PRO A 115 11.10 9.56 -9.52
N SER A 116 10.44 8.51 -9.04
CA SER A 116 10.11 7.34 -9.86
C SER A 116 8.97 7.57 -10.85
N ALA A 117 8.21 8.66 -10.69
CA ALA A 117 7.13 9.06 -11.61
C ALA A 117 7.59 10.05 -12.70
N LYS A 118 8.86 10.45 -12.72
CA LYS A 118 9.40 11.40 -13.71
C LYS A 118 9.53 10.76 -15.10
N ASP A 119 9.58 11.62 -16.12
CA ASP A 119 9.75 11.18 -17.51
C ASP A 119 11.05 10.40 -17.71
N GLY A 120 10.97 9.35 -18.53
CA GLY A 120 12.12 8.48 -18.84
C GLY A 120 12.48 7.48 -17.73
N ILE A 121 11.75 7.47 -16.61
CA ILE A 121 11.95 6.50 -15.54
C ILE A 121 11.04 5.28 -15.74
N ASN A 122 11.64 4.10 -15.74
CA ASN A 122 10.95 2.82 -15.85
C ASN A 122 10.85 2.14 -14.48
N ILE A 123 9.62 1.95 -13.99
CA ILE A 123 9.36 1.34 -12.68
C ILE A 123 9.87 -0.10 -12.63
N ASN A 124 9.67 -0.90 -13.68
CA ASN A 124 10.16 -2.27 -13.73
C ASN A 124 11.68 -2.36 -13.58
N ASP A 125 12.43 -1.41 -14.15
CA ASP A 125 13.88 -1.41 -14.02
C ASP A 125 14.35 -1.04 -12.61
N ILE A 126 13.62 -0.16 -11.92
CA ILE A 126 13.88 0.13 -10.50
C ILE A 126 13.58 -1.09 -9.63
N LEU A 127 12.43 -1.74 -9.83
CA LEU A 127 12.07 -2.95 -9.09
C LEU A 127 13.11 -4.06 -9.28
N LYS A 128 13.62 -4.25 -10.51
CA LYS A 128 14.72 -5.20 -10.77
C LYS A 128 15.98 -4.86 -9.98
N LYS A 129 16.36 -3.59 -9.86
CA LYS A 129 17.51 -3.16 -9.06
C LYS A 129 17.30 -3.42 -7.57
N ILE A 130 16.13 -3.07 -7.04
CA ILE A 130 15.75 -3.35 -5.64
C ILE A 130 15.93 -4.84 -5.32
N VAL A 131 15.47 -5.71 -6.22
CA VAL A 131 15.58 -7.17 -6.06
C VAL A 131 17.01 -7.67 -6.22
N LEU A 132 17.79 -7.10 -7.15
CA LEU A 132 19.18 -7.51 -7.40
C LEU A 132 20.10 -7.13 -6.24
N GLU A 133 19.89 -5.95 -5.68
CA GLU A 133 20.74 -5.36 -4.64
C GLU A 133 20.28 -5.73 -3.22
N ASN A 134 19.16 -6.47 -3.09
CA ASN A 134 18.52 -6.75 -1.81
C ASN A 134 18.30 -5.47 -0.97
N ALA A 135 17.90 -4.38 -1.63
CA ALA A 135 18.00 -3.02 -1.08
C ALA A 135 17.29 -2.78 0.26
N TYR A 136 16.32 -3.63 0.62
CA TYR A 136 15.52 -3.51 1.85
C TYR A 136 15.77 -4.65 2.85
N GLU A 137 16.68 -5.60 2.58
CA GLU A 137 16.85 -6.82 3.39
C GLU A 137 17.22 -6.51 4.84
N ASP A 138 18.24 -5.66 5.03
CA ASP A 138 18.71 -5.26 6.36
C ASP A 138 17.60 -4.56 7.17
N ASP A 139 16.92 -3.59 6.56
CA ASP A 139 15.80 -2.88 7.21
C ASP A 139 14.63 -3.83 7.54
N TYR A 140 14.34 -4.77 6.63
CA TYR A 140 13.24 -5.70 6.80
C TYR A 140 13.45 -6.62 8.00
N GLY A 141 14.64 -7.24 8.11
CA GLY A 141 14.97 -8.13 9.22
C GLY A 141 15.13 -7.39 10.57
N VAL A 142 15.68 -6.18 10.56
CA VAL A 142 15.91 -5.42 11.80
C VAL A 142 14.62 -4.81 12.34
N ILE A 143 13.74 -4.32 11.46
CA ILE A 143 12.56 -3.53 11.83
C ILE A 143 11.28 -4.27 11.48
N THR A 144 11.02 -4.50 10.19
CA THR A 144 9.70 -4.92 9.70
C THR A 144 9.27 -6.26 10.28
N GLU A 145 10.12 -7.28 10.28
CA GLU A 145 9.79 -8.62 10.79
C GLU A 145 9.29 -8.60 12.25
N LYS A 146 9.83 -7.70 13.08
CA LYS A 146 9.48 -7.60 14.50
C LYS A 146 8.10 -7.00 14.77
N ILE A 147 7.50 -6.38 13.76
CA ILE A 147 6.27 -5.60 13.88
C ILE A 147 5.19 -6.05 12.90
N LEU A 148 5.35 -7.24 12.31
CA LEU A 148 4.34 -7.86 11.46
C LEU A 148 3.21 -8.46 12.31
N PHE A 149 1.98 -8.30 11.82
CA PHE A 149 0.82 -8.98 12.40
C PHE A 149 0.79 -10.46 12.01
N SER A 150 1.19 -10.77 10.78
CA SER A 150 1.32 -12.13 10.27
C SER A 150 2.73 -12.32 9.75
N PRO A 151 3.46 -13.39 10.15
CA PRO A 151 4.81 -13.64 9.66
C PRO A 151 4.87 -13.67 8.12
N LEU A 152 5.94 -13.09 7.57
CA LEU A 152 6.28 -13.11 6.15
C LEU A 152 7.78 -12.86 6.03
N GLU A 153 8.51 -13.81 5.47
CA GLU A 153 9.96 -13.70 5.29
C GLU A 153 10.28 -12.69 4.18
N TYR A 154 11.44 -12.01 4.28
CA TYR A 154 11.88 -11.07 3.24
C TYR A 154 11.91 -11.72 1.84
N SER A 155 12.36 -12.97 1.76
CA SER A 155 12.42 -13.73 0.50
C SER A 155 11.04 -13.93 -0.16
N GLU A 156 9.98 -14.07 0.63
CA GLU A 156 8.60 -14.19 0.14
C GLU A 156 8.08 -12.84 -0.36
N ALA A 157 8.39 -11.75 0.36
CA ALA A 157 8.04 -10.41 -0.07
C ALA A 157 8.72 -10.06 -1.41
N ILE A 158 10.01 -10.40 -1.56
CA ILE A 158 10.76 -10.23 -2.81
C ILE A 158 10.26 -11.12 -3.94
N LYS A 159 9.77 -12.33 -3.63
CA LYS A 159 9.12 -13.19 -4.63
C LYS A 159 7.91 -12.48 -5.25
N THR A 160 7.08 -11.81 -4.46
CA THR A 160 5.97 -11.01 -4.99
C THR A 160 6.46 -9.88 -5.89
N ILE A 161 7.54 -9.18 -5.51
CA ILE A 161 8.10 -8.14 -6.40
C ILE A 161 8.53 -8.74 -7.75
N LYS A 162 9.13 -9.93 -7.76
CA LYS A 162 9.47 -10.65 -9.00
C LYS A 162 8.23 -11.01 -9.82
N GLU A 163 7.15 -11.45 -9.18
CA GLU A 163 5.87 -11.73 -9.84
C GLU A 163 5.27 -10.47 -10.49
N ILE A 164 5.30 -9.33 -9.77
CA ILE A 164 4.88 -8.03 -10.31
C ILE A 164 5.72 -7.64 -11.53
N ILE A 165 7.05 -7.80 -11.47
CA ILE A 165 7.94 -7.50 -12.61
C ILE A 165 7.56 -8.37 -13.82
N ASN A 166 7.37 -9.67 -13.61
CA ASN A 166 7.04 -10.62 -14.67
C ASN A 166 5.63 -10.43 -15.24
N SER A 167 4.70 -9.89 -14.46
CA SER A 167 3.33 -9.61 -14.90
C SER A 167 3.24 -8.54 -15.98
N GLY A 168 4.28 -7.69 -16.10
CA GLY A 168 4.29 -6.57 -17.03
C GLY A 168 3.34 -5.43 -16.66
N LEU A 169 2.75 -5.45 -15.47
CA LEU A 169 1.74 -4.48 -15.02
C LEU A 169 2.22 -3.02 -15.08
N PHE A 170 3.53 -2.83 -14.88
CA PHE A 170 4.19 -1.51 -14.92
C PHE A 170 5.04 -1.31 -16.19
N LEU A 171 4.75 -2.01 -17.29
CA LEU A 171 5.40 -1.78 -18.58
C LEU A 171 4.69 -0.67 -19.37
N ASP A 172 5.48 0.10 -20.12
CA ASP A 172 5.03 1.13 -21.06
C ASP A 172 4.10 2.21 -20.46
N ILE A 173 4.23 2.44 -19.14
CA ILE A 173 3.63 3.53 -18.37
C ILE A 173 4.59 4.71 -18.24
#